data_AF-A0AAW6JGG2-F1
#
_entry.id   AF-A0AAW6JGG2-F1
#
_cell.length_a   1.000
_cell.length_b   1.000
_cell.length_c   1.000
_cell.angle_alpha   90.00
_cell.angle_beta   90.00
_cell.angle_gamma   90.00
#
_symmetry.space_group_name_H-M   'P 1'
#
loop_
_entity.id
_entity.type
_entity.pdbx_description
1 polymer ?
#
loop_
_entity_poly.entity_id
_entity_poly.type
_entity_poly.pdbx_seq_one_letter_code
_entity_poly.pdbx_strand_id
1 'polypeptide(L)'
;MNKNINQCLCCSSRRHFLKSFFPGIVAFTVLQSAQPAKAEVHQTKALVLSCIDFRFLTAEQSFLRNKNLIDKYDLTALAGASLALTGFPHQSDAEAFWDQLDISYKLHHINKVIIIDHQDCGAYAMMIDANLSKDPGRELQVHTDYLNQAYSSIRNRYCDLEIELYFATLNSAEFQQILPTH
;
A
#
# COMPACT_ATOMS: atom_id res chain seq x y z
N MET A 1 28.81 -48.50 10.66
CA MET A 1 28.63 -47.89 12.00
C MET A 1 27.41 -46.98 11.91
N ASN A 2 26.37 -47.35 12.64
CA ASN A 2 25.05 -46.73 12.61
C ASN A 2 25.00 -45.65 13.71
N LYS A 3 24.51 -44.43 13.42
CA LYS A 3 23.87 -43.57 14.43
C LYS A 3 23.04 -42.45 13.79
N ASN A 4 21.79 -42.44 14.22
CA ASN A 4 20.66 -41.59 13.90
C ASN A 4 20.82 -40.10 14.26
N ILE A 5 20.15 -39.27 13.47
CA ILE A 5 19.12 -38.25 13.80
C ILE A 5 19.36 -37.41 15.08
N ASN A 6 19.32 -36.08 14.93
CA ASN A 6 18.33 -35.24 15.65
C ASN A 6 18.26 -33.80 15.09
N GLN A 7 17.07 -33.51 14.54
CA GLN A 7 16.50 -32.17 14.43
C GLN A 7 16.23 -31.64 15.84
N CYS A 8 16.49 -30.35 16.07
CA CYS A 8 16.04 -29.65 17.27
C CYS A 8 14.95 -28.65 16.89
N LEU A 9 13.71 -29.05 17.15
CA LEU A 9 12.53 -28.20 17.25
C LEU A 9 12.66 -27.31 18.49
N CYS A 10 12.67 -25.98 18.32
CA CYS A 10 12.63 -25.05 19.44
C CYS A 10 11.18 -24.59 19.70
N CYS A 11 10.73 -24.83 20.94
CA CYS A 11 9.63 -24.21 21.68
C CYS A 11 8.18 -24.35 21.16
N SER A 12 7.59 -25.52 21.42
CA SER A 12 6.17 -25.64 21.74
C SER A 12 5.95 -25.36 23.23
N SER A 13 5.22 -24.29 23.54
CA SER A 13 4.73 -23.99 24.90
C SER A 13 3.67 -25.02 25.31
N ARG A 14 4.07 -26.01 26.12
CA ARG A 14 3.16 -26.97 26.76
C ARG A 14 2.52 -26.30 27.97
N ARG A 15 1.29 -25.82 27.80
CA ARG A 15 0.42 -25.44 28.92
C ARG A 15 0.10 -26.71 29.72
N HIS A 16 0.75 -26.88 30.86
CA HIS A 16 0.29 -27.78 31.92
C HIS A 16 -0.98 -27.19 32.53
N PHE A 17 -2.14 -27.64 32.06
CA PHE A 17 -3.42 -27.36 32.72
C PHE A 17 -3.63 -28.40 33.83
N LEU A 18 -3.41 -27.99 35.08
CA LEU A 18 -3.78 -28.77 36.25
C LEU A 18 -5.30 -28.96 36.26
N LYS A 19 -5.74 -30.21 36.13
CA LYS A 19 -7.14 -30.61 36.36
C LYS A 19 -7.44 -30.47 37.86
N SER A 20 -7.99 -29.33 38.26
CA SER A 20 -8.67 -29.20 39.54
C SER A 20 -10.16 -29.47 39.31
N PHE A 21 -10.68 -30.55 39.92
CA PHE A 21 -12.11 -30.85 39.94
C PHE A 21 -12.79 -29.97 40.97
N PHE A 22 -13.49 -28.92 40.52
CA PHE A 22 -14.52 -28.25 41.32
C PHE A 22 -15.89 -28.62 40.75
N PRO A 23 -16.81 -29.20 41.54
CA PRO A 23 -18.20 -29.33 41.15
C PRO A 23 -18.88 -28.00 41.49
N GLY A 24 -19.14 -27.15 40.49
CA GLY A 24 -19.80 -25.88 40.77
C GLY A 24 -19.93 -24.96 39.57
N ILE A 25 -21.17 -24.86 39.09
CA ILE A 25 -21.73 -23.80 38.24
C ILE A 25 -21.21 -23.82 36.79
N VAL A 26 -22.07 -24.33 35.91
CA VAL A 26 -22.03 -24.11 34.46
C VAL A 26 -22.15 -22.60 34.22
N ALA A 27 -21.03 -21.90 34.18
CA ALA A 27 -20.98 -20.58 33.57
C ALA A 27 -21.04 -20.80 32.05
N PHE A 28 -22.27 -20.93 31.53
CA PHE A 28 -22.55 -20.83 30.10
C PHE A 28 -22.29 -19.37 29.72
N THR A 29 -21.02 -18.98 29.62
CA THR A 29 -20.66 -17.66 29.14
C THR A 29 -21.08 -17.60 27.68
N VAL A 30 -22.10 -16.78 27.45
CA VAL A 30 -22.66 -16.47 26.14
C VAL A 30 -21.52 -16.10 25.20
N LEU A 31 -21.14 -17.03 24.32
CA LEU A 31 -20.45 -16.72 23.07
C LEU A 31 -21.43 -15.89 22.24
N GLN A 32 -21.52 -14.60 22.51
CA GLN A 32 -22.14 -13.66 21.59
C GLN A 32 -21.31 -13.73 20.31
N SER A 33 -21.84 -14.41 19.30
CA SER A 33 -21.30 -14.34 17.95
C SER A 33 -21.25 -12.88 17.57
N ALA A 34 -20.06 -12.30 17.43
CA ALA A 34 -19.91 -10.95 16.95
C ALA A 34 -20.61 -10.87 15.58
N GLN A 35 -21.64 -10.03 15.47
CA GLN A 35 -22.26 -9.79 14.18
C GLN A 35 -21.21 -9.15 13.26
N PRO A 36 -21.15 -9.53 11.97
CA PRO A 36 -20.25 -8.87 11.04
C PRO A 36 -20.59 -7.38 10.99
N ALA A 37 -19.58 -6.54 11.18
CA ALA A 37 -19.74 -5.10 10.99
C ALA A 37 -20.14 -4.85 9.53
N LYS A 38 -21.28 -4.18 9.31
CA LYS A 38 -21.63 -3.66 8.00
C LYS A 38 -20.99 -2.28 7.85
N ALA A 39 -20.00 -2.18 6.97
CA ALA A 39 -19.52 -0.88 6.51
C ALA A 39 -20.60 -0.23 5.63
N GLU A 40 -20.81 1.07 5.81
CA GLU A 40 -21.62 1.86 4.89
C GLU A 40 -20.87 1.98 3.56
N VAL A 41 -21.52 1.60 2.45
CA VAL A 41 -20.91 1.65 1.13
C VAL A 41 -21.09 3.05 0.56
N HIS A 42 -20.11 3.92 0.79
CA HIS A 42 -19.97 5.15 0.01
C HIS A 42 -19.39 4.82 -1.37
N GLN A 43 -19.76 5.59 -2.39
CA GLN A 43 -19.31 5.36 -3.77
C GLN A 43 -17.85 5.81 -3.94
N THR A 44 -16.90 4.97 -3.50
CA THR A 44 -15.47 5.12 -3.79
C THR A 44 -15.24 4.96 -5.29
N LYS A 45 -14.38 5.80 -5.85
CA LYS A 45 -14.06 5.81 -7.29
C LYS A 45 -12.64 5.35 -7.57
N ALA A 46 -11.71 5.66 -6.67
CA ALA A 46 -10.29 5.44 -6.90
C ALA A 46 -9.58 4.84 -5.68
N LEU A 47 -8.48 4.14 -5.93
CA LEU A 47 -7.41 3.98 -4.95
C LEU A 47 -6.29 4.97 -5.30
N VAL A 48 -5.81 5.72 -4.32
CA VAL A 48 -4.63 6.59 -4.44
C VAL A 48 -3.46 5.93 -3.73
N LEU A 49 -2.36 5.76 -4.46
CA LEU A 49 -1.05 5.40 -3.91
C LEU A 49 -0.16 6.66 -3.89
N SER A 50 0.35 7.00 -2.70
CA SER A 50 1.28 8.13 -2.52
C SER A 50 2.46 7.77 -1.62
N CYS A 51 3.44 8.67 -1.55
CA CYS A 51 4.54 8.55 -0.60
C CYS A 51 4.09 8.91 0.81
N ILE A 52 4.78 8.40 1.84
CA ILE A 52 4.54 8.77 3.25
C ILE A 52 5.05 10.19 3.60
N ASP A 53 5.53 10.96 2.62
CA ASP A 53 6.16 12.26 2.83
C ASP A 53 5.13 13.33 3.23
N PHE A 54 5.23 13.78 4.48
CA PHE A 54 4.27 14.72 5.07
C PHE A 54 4.21 16.08 4.36
N ARG A 55 5.24 16.45 3.58
CA ARG A 55 5.32 17.75 2.89
C ARG A 55 4.24 17.89 1.81
N PHE A 56 3.68 16.78 1.33
CA PHE A 56 2.71 16.76 0.24
C PHE A 56 1.25 16.60 0.70
N LEU A 57 0.97 16.32 1.97
CA LEU A 57 -0.40 16.01 2.46
C LEU A 57 -1.46 17.04 2.04
N THR A 58 -1.19 18.33 2.28
CA THR A 58 -2.13 19.41 1.95
C THR A 58 -2.26 19.63 0.45
N ALA A 59 -1.16 19.54 -0.29
CA ALA A 59 -1.14 19.72 -1.73
C ALA A 59 -1.88 18.58 -2.44
N GLU A 60 -1.64 17.34 -2.03
CA GLU A 60 -2.31 16.14 -2.53
C GLU A 60 -3.81 16.17 -2.27
N GLN A 61 -4.23 16.48 -1.04
CA GLN A 61 -5.66 16.60 -0.73
C GLN A 61 -6.33 17.68 -1.59
N SER A 62 -5.61 18.78 -1.86
CA SER A 62 -6.12 19.86 -2.72
C SER A 62 -6.21 19.44 -4.19
N PHE A 63 -5.21 18.74 -4.69
CA PHE A 63 -5.19 18.15 -6.01
C PHE A 63 -6.34 17.15 -6.21
N LEU A 64 -6.53 16.20 -5.29
CA LEU A 64 -7.60 15.20 -5.36
C LEU A 64 -9.00 15.84 -5.25
N ARG A 65 -9.16 16.88 -4.41
CA ARG A 65 -10.40 17.68 -4.37
C ARG A 65 -10.70 18.33 -5.72
N ASN A 66 -9.70 18.91 -6.38
CA ASN A 66 -9.86 19.50 -7.71
C ASN A 66 -10.21 18.46 -8.79
N LYS A 67 -9.86 17.19 -8.56
CA LYS A 67 -10.31 16.04 -9.38
C LYS A 67 -11.70 15.50 -9.00
N ASN A 68 -12.45 16.21 -8.15
CA ASN A 68 -13.76 15.80 -7.64
C ASN A 68 -13.75 14.48 -6.85
N LEU A 69 -12.63 14.16 -6.21
CA LEU A 69 -12.44 12.93 -5.43
C LEU A 69 -12.59 13.14 -3.92
N ILE A 70 -13.03 14.31 -3.43
CA ILE A 70 -13.28 14.49 -1.99
C ILE A 70 -14.20 13.37 -1.45
N ASP A 71 -13.71 12.66 -0.42
CA ASP A 71 -14.34 11.50 0.23
C ASP A 71 -14.77 10.37 -0.74
N LYS A 72 -14.07 10.24 -1.88
CA LYS A 72 -14.38 9.26 -2.95
C LYS A 72 -13.16 8.46 -3.39
N TYR A 73 -12.14 8.33 -2.54
CA TYR A 73 -10.99 7.49 -2.79
C TYR A 73 -10.53 6.78 -1.52
N ASP A 74 -10.00 5.58 -1.70
CA ASP A 74 -9.17 4.94 -0.68
C ASP A 74 -7.74 5.46 -0.80
N LEU A 75 -7.00 5.53 0.31
CA LEU A 75 -5.63 6.00 0.35
C LEU A 75 -4.71 4.91 0.88
N THR A 76 -3.63 4.63 0.16
CA THR A 76 -2.50 3.83 0.62
C THR A 76 -1.23 4.67 0.47
N ALA A 77 -0.41 4.72 1.52
CA ALA A 77 0.85 5.44 1.50
C ALA A 77 2.02 4.49 1.77
N LEU A 78 3.01 4.48 0.88
CA LEU A 78 4.23 3.67 0.96
C LEU A 78 5.44 4.53 0.65
N ALA A 79 6.56 4.35 1.38
CA ALA A 79 7.76 5.15 1.12
C ALA A 79 8.25 4.94 -0.32
N GLY A 80 8.27 6.01 -1.13
CA GLY A 80 8.64 5.95 -2.55
C GLY A 80 7.51 5.55 -3.50
N ALA A 81 6.27 5.34 -3.02
CA ALA A 81 5.07 5.10 -3.83
C ALA A 81 5.26 4.09 -4.97
N SER A 82 5.45 4.55 -6.22
CA SER A 82 5.67 3.65 -7.36
C SER A 82 6.90 2.76 -7.20
N LEU A 83 7.97 3.24 -6.56
CA LEU A 83 9.16 2.46 -6.23
C LEU A 83 8.79 1.23 -5.38
N ALA A 84 8.08 1.46 -4.27
CA ALA A 84 7.64 0.42 -3.36
C ALA A 84 6.76 -0.62 -4.07
N LEU A 85 5.85 -0.17 -4.94
CA LEU A 85 4.98 -1.05 -5.73
C LEU A 85 5.77 -1.99 -6.65
N THR A 86 6.93 -1.57 -7.17
CA THR A 86 7.81 -2.46 -7.96
C THR A 86 8.49 -3.56 -7.15
N GLY A 87 8.29 -3.61 -5.83
CA GLY A 87 8.92 -4.58 -4.92
C GLY A 87 10.32 -4.17 -4.48
N PHE A 88 10.73 -2.93 -4.78
CA PHE A 88 12.00 -2.36 -4.36
C PHE A 88 11.78 -1.33 -3.23
N PRO A 89 12.58 -1.35 -2.15
CA PRO A 89 13.61 -2.33 -1.81
C PRO A 89 13.05 -3.62 -1.18
N HIS A 90 11.76 -3.62 -0.80
CA HIS A 90 11.14 -4.72 -0.07
C HIS A 90 9.88 -5.23 -0.78
N GLN A 91 9.88 -6.53 -1.08
CA GLN A 91 8.73 -7.19 -1.71
C GLN A 91 7.44 -7.06 -0.86
N SER A 92 7.59 -6.98 0.47
CA SER A 92 6.47 -6.81 1.40
C SER A 92 5.70 -5.50 1.19
N ASP A 93 6.36 -4.44 0.72
CA ASP A 93 5.69 -3.16 0.47
C ASP A 93 4.80 -3.26 -0.77
N ALA A 94 5.29 -3.96 -1.81
CA ALA A 94 4.46 -4.30 -2.97
C ALA A 94 3.29 -5.20 -2.58
N GLU A 95 3.52 -6.24 -1.77
CA GLU A 95 2.44 -7.11 -1.25
C GLU A 95 1.39 -6.31 -0.50
N ALA A 96 1.80 -5.38 0.38
CA ALA A 96 0.88 -4.50 1.09
C ALA A 96 0.04 -3.66 0.11
N PHE A 97 0.63 -3.08 -0.93
CA PHE A 97 -0.12 -2.37 -1.97
C PHE A 97 -1.12 -3.30 -2.68
N TRP A 98 -0.70 -4.50 -3.08
CA TRP A 98 -1.57 -5.44 -3.80
C TRP A 98 -2.77 -5.88 -2.94
N ASP A 99 -2.56 -6.09 -1.64
CA ASP A 99 -3.64 -6.39 -0.69
C ASP A 99 -4.63 -5.22 -0.59
N GLN A 100 -4.15 -3.97 -0.50
CA GLN A 100 -5.04 -2.80 -0.46
C GLN A 100 -5.79 -2.61 -1.78
N LEU A 101 -5.12 -2.77 -2.92
CA LEU A 101 -5.78 -2.69 -4.23
C LEU A 101 -6.87 -3.75 -4.39
N ASP A 102 -6.61 -4.99 -3.98
CA ASP A 102 -7.60 -6.07 -4.04
C ASP A 102 -8.83 -5.77 -3.16
N ILE A 103 -8.62 -5.24 -1.95
CA ILE A 103 -9.68 -4.82 -1.04
C ILE A 103 -10.50 -3.68 -1.66
N SER A 104 -9.86 -2.60 -2.10
CA SER A 104 -10.54 -1.47 -2.74
C SER A 104 -11.32 -1.89 -3.99
N TYR A 105 -10.74 -2.76 -4.82
CA TYR A 105 -11.39 -3.30 -6.01
C TYR A 105 -12.63 -4.12 -5.68
N LYS A 106 -12.52 -5.07 -4.73
CA LYS A 106 -13.59 -6.01 -4.40
C LYS A 106 -14.70 -5.40 -3.54
N LEU A 107 -14.35 -4.59 -2.54
CA LEU A 107 -15.30 -4.06 -1.56
C LEU A 107 -15.88 -2.72 -1.98
N HIS A 108 -15.07 -1.85 -2.59
CA HIS A 108 -15.47 -0.49 -2.92
C HIS A 108 -15.70 -0.26 -4.42
N HIS A 109 -15.46 -1.28 -5.26
CA HIS A 109 -15.73 -1.26 -6.70
C HIS A 109 -15.10 -0.06 -7.42
N ILE A 110 -13.86 0.28 -7.04
CA ILE A 110 -13.11 1.34 -7.69
C ILE A 110 -12.95 1.05 -9.19
N ASN A 111 -12.83 2.10 -9.99
CA ASN A 111 -12.57 2.01 -11.43
C ASN A 111 -11.27 2.72 -11.83
N LYS A 112 -10.54 3.28 -10.86
CA LYS A 112 -9.37 4.10 -11.07
C LYS A 112 -8.28 3.82 -10.03
N VAL A 113 -7.02 3.85 -10.46
CA VAL A 113 -5.85 3.95 -9.59
C VAL A 113 -5.09 5.23 -9.93
N ILE A 114 -4.73 6.00 -8.92
CA ILE A 114 -3.87 7.19 -9.08
C ILE A 114 -2.58 6.92 -8.33
N ILE A 115 -1.45 7.04 -9.01
CA ILE A 115 -0.12 6.91 -8.39
C ILE A 115 0.55 8.28 -8.41
N ILE A 116 0.99 8.73 -7.24
CA ILE A 116 1.63 10.02 -7.04
C ILE A 116 3.02 9.81 -6.47
N ASP A 117 4.02 10.04 -7.31
CA ASP A 117 5.39 10.24 -6.89
C ASP A 117 5.64 11.73 -6.66
N HIS A 118 6.77 12.08 -6.03
CA HIS A 118 7.09 13.47 -5.75
C HIS A 118 8.58 13.78 -5.82
N GLN A 119 8.88 15.05 -6.08
CA GLN A 119 10.21 15.61 -6.06
C GLN A 119 10.84 15.54 -4.66
N ASP A 120 12.16 15.41 -4.62
CA ASP A 120 12.99 15.37 -3.42
C ASP A 120 12.58 14.22 -2.49
N CYS A 121 12.34 13.05 -3.07
CA CYS A 121 11.90 11.87 -2.33
C CYS A 121 13.06 11.18 -1.60
N GLY A 122 12.98 11.16 -0.27
CA GLY A 122 13.98 10.52 0.59
C GLY A 122 14.14 9.01 0.32
N ALA A 123 13.05 8.30 -0.01
CA ALA A 123 13.12 6.89 -0.35
C ALA A 123 13.95 6.67 -1.61
N TYR A 124 13.67 7.40 -2.70
CA TYR A 124 14.46 7.33 -3.92
C TYR A 124 15.92 7.75 -3.70
N ALA A 125 16.17 8.79 -2.90
CA ALA A 125 17.53 9.22 -2.59
C ALA A 125 18.32 8.14 -1.84
N MET A 126 17.70 7.48 -0.86
CA MET A 126 18.35 6.40 -0.10
C MET A 126 18.62 5.15 -0.93
N MET A 127 17.72 4.86 -1.87
CA MET A 127 17.62 3.57 -2.54
C MET A 127 18.26 3.54 -3.93
N ILE A 128 18.23 4.67 -4.64
CA ILE A 128 18.64 4.77 -6.04
C ILE A 128 19.90 5.63 -6.18
N ASP A 129 19.85 6.89 -5.72
CA ASP A 129 20.98 7.82 -5.78
C ASP A 129 20.81 8.94 -4.75
N ALA A 130 21.76 9.05 -3.82
CA ALA A 130 21.74 10.07 -2.76
C ALA A 130 21.80 11.53 -3.29
N ASN A 131 22.17 11.72 -4.55
CA ASN A 131 22.19 13.02 -5.21
C ASN A 131 21.04 13.22 -6.20
N LEU A 132 20.06 12.32 -6.25
CA LEU A 132 19.00 12.36 -7.26
C LEU A 132 18.30 13.72 -7.34
N SER A 133 17.96 14.31 -6.18
CA SER A 133 17.28 15.61 -6.11
C SER A 133 18.13 16.81 -6.52
N LYS A 134 19.43 16.63 -6.78
CA LYS A 134 20.31 17.68 -7.31
C LYS A 134 20.21 17.84 -8.83
N ASP A 135 19.59 16.88 -9.52
CA ASP A 135 19.35 16.92 -10.95
C ASP A 135 17.86 16.67 -11.23
N PRO A 136 17.04 17.74 -11.35
CA PRO A 136 15.59 17.61 -11.54
C PRO A 136 15.19 16.83 -12.80
N GLY A 137 16.00 16.91 -13.86
CA GLY A 137 15.74 16.19 -15.10
C GLY A 137 15.96 14.69 -14.93
N ARG A 138 17.07 14.33 -14.27
CA ARG A 138 17.36 12.94 -13.91
C ARG A 138 16.36 12.38 -12.91
N GLU A 139 15.99 13.15 -11.90
CA GLU A 139 14.98 12.79 -10.90
C GLU A 139 13.64 12.46 -11.56
N LEU A 140 13.11 13.39 -12.37
CA LEU A 140 11.87 13.17 -13.10
C LEU A 140 11.94 11.92 -13.99
N GLN A 141 13.07 11.67 -14.64
CA GLN A 141 13.26 10.47 -15.45
C GLN A 141 13.18 9.20 -14.60
N VAL A 142 13.89 9.13 -13.46
CA VAL A 142 13.83 7.97 -12.56
C VAL A 142 12.40 7.70 -12.11
N HIS A 143 11.72 8.73 -11.60
CA HIS A 143 10.33 8.58 -11.16
C HIS A 143 9.41 8.13 -12.30
N THR A 144 9.59 8.68 -13.50
CA THR A 144 8.86 8.26 -14.70
C THR A 144 9.08 6.77 -15.01
N ASP A 145 10.31 6.27 -14.89
CA ASP A 145 10.61 4.86 -15.15
C ASP A 145 9.90 3.92 -14.16
N TYR A 146 9.84 4.27 -12.88
CA TYR A 146 9.15 3.48 -11.85
C TYR A 146 7.62 3.61 -11.93
N LEU A 147 7.10 4.81 -12.22
CA LEU A 147 5.68 5.03 -12.49
C LEU A 147 5.20 4.16 -13.66
N ASN A 148 5.99 4.03 -14.74
CA ASN A 148 5.65 3.19 -15.89
C ASN A 148 5.71 1.68 -15.58
N GLN A 149 6.66 1.26 -14.74
CA GLN A 149 6.70 -0.12 -14.25
C GLN A 149 5.47 -0.45 -13.38
N ALA A 150 5.08 0.47 -12.50
CA ALA A 150 3.90 0.35 -11.67
C ALA A 150 2.62 0.30 -12.50
N TYR A 151 2.48 1.21 -13.47
CA TYR A 151 1.40 1.20 -14.46
C TYR A 151 1.26 -0.16 -15.15
N SER A 152 2.36 -0.66 -15.71
CA SER A 152 2.37 -1.94 -16.43
C SER A 152 1.97 -3.10 -15.51
N SER A 153 2.46 -3.09 -14.27
CA SER A 153 2.16 -4.12 -13.28
C SER A 153 0.68 -4.16 -12.90
N ILE A 154 0.05 -2.99 -12.69
CA ILE A 154 -1.39 -2.91 -12.40
C ILE A 154 -2.19 -3.31 -13.64
N ARG A 155 -1.87 -2.73 -14.82
CA ARG A 155 -2.60 -2.97 -16.08
C ARG A 155 -2.65 -4.44 -16.46
N ASN A 156 -1.58 -5.19 -16.17
CA ASN A 156 -1.48 -6.62 -16.41
C ASN A 156 -2.38 -7.47 -15.50
N ARG A 157 -2.71 -6.98 -14.29
CA ARG A 157 -3.53 -7.71 -13.31
C ARG A 157 -5.00 -7.25 -13.30
N TYR A 158 -5.22 -5.95 -13.53
CA TYR A 158 -6.52 -5.28 -13.48
C TYR A 158 -6.73 -4.51 -14.77
N CYS A 159 -7.25 -5.18 -15.78
CA CYS A 159 -7.26 -4.67 -17.15
C CYS A 159 -8.39 -3.65 -17.43
N ASP A 160 -9.31 -3.51 -16.50
CA ASP A 160 -10.49 -2.64 -16.51
C ASP A 160 -10.29 -1.34 -15.71
N LEU A 161 -9.24 -1.25 -14.89
CA LEU A 161 -8.92 -0.03 -14.14
C LEU A 161 -8.28 1.04 -15.03
N GLU A 162 -8.80 2.27 -14.92
CA GLU A 162 -8.10 3.47 -15.38
C GLU A 162 -6.90 3.74 -14.46
N ILE A 163 -5.73 4.06 -15.01
CA ILE A 163 -4.52 4.33 -14.21
C ILE A 163 -3.99 5.70 -14.59
N GLU A 164 -3.84 6.59 -13.62
CA GLU A 164 -3.24 7.92 -13.78
C GLU A 164 -1.94 8.01 -12.99
N LEU A 165 -0.91 8.61 -13.59
CA LEU A 165 0.43 8.75 -13.01
C LEU A 165 0.75 10.23 -12.84
N TYR A 166 1.26 10.62 -11.68
CA TYR A 166 1.63 12.00 -11.38
C TYR A 166 2.98 12.10 -10.70
N PHE A 167 3.66 13.22 -10.98
CA PHE A 167 4.84 13.66 -10.28
C PHE A 167 4.56 15.04 -9.63
N ALA A 168 4.58 15.10 -8.31
CA ALA A 168 4.33 16.32 -7.54
C ALA A 168 5.62 17.11 -7.28
N THR A 169 5.59 18.42 -7.53
CA THR A 169 6.77 19.29 -7.37
C THR A 169 6.79 19.93 -5.98
N LEU A 170 7.92 19.86 -5.27
CA LEU A 170 8.04 20.32 -3.88
C LEU A 170 7.85 21.85 -3.80
N ASN A 171 7.15 22.32 -2.76
CA ASN A 171 6.82 23.73 -2.53
C ASN A 171 6.03 24.41 -3.66
N SER A 172 5.49 23.62 -4.57
CA SER A 172 4.52 24.04 -5.57
C SER A 172 3.23 23.24 -5.36
N ALA A 173 2.09 23.77 -5.82
CA ALA A 173 0.85 23.00 -5.87
C ALA A 173 0.72 22.23 -7.21
N GLU A 174 1.85 21.94 -7.88
CA GLU A 174 1.88 21.35 -9.22
C GLU A 174 1.99 19.83 -9.16
N PHE A 175 1.10 19.17 -9.90
CA PHE A 175 1.08 17.74 -10.12
C PHE A 175 1.17 17.50 -11.63
N GLN A 176 2.38 17.24 -12.11
CA GLN A 176 2.63 16.96 -13.51
C GLN A 176 2.07 15.57 -13.85
N GLN A 177 1.15 15.49 -14.80
CA GLN A 177 0.68 14.21 -15.31
C GLN A 177 1.78 13.55 -16.14
N ILE A 178 2.09 12.30 -15.84
CA ILE A 178 3.00 11.46 -16.61
C ILE A 178 2.17 10.55 -17.50
N LEU A 179 2.43 10.61 -18.81
CA LEU A 179 1.76 9.72 -19.76
C LEU A 179 2.49 8.38 -19.78
N PRO A 180 1.76 7.25 -19.66
CA PRO A 180 2.38 5.94 -19.76
C PRO A 180 3.09 5.74 -21.10
N THR A 181 4.29 5.19 -21.08
CA THR A 181 4.99 4.73 -22.28
C THR A 181 4.53 3.32 -22.63
N HIS A 182 4.09 3.14 -23.88
CA HIS A 182 3.62 1.86 -24.43
C HIS A 182 4.74 0.86 -24.67
#